data_AF-A0A925H156-F1
#
_entry.id   AF-A0A925H156-F1
#
_cell.length_a   1.000
_cell.length_b   1.000
_cell.length_c   1.000
_cell.angle_alpha   90.00
_cell.angle_beta   90.00
_cell.angle_gamma   90.00
#
_symmetry.space_group_name_H-M   'P 1'
#
loop_
_entity.id
_entity.type
_entity.pdbx_description
1 polymer ?
#
loop_
_entity_poly.entity_id
_entity_poly.type
_entity_poly.pdbx_seq_one_letter_code
_entity_poly.pdbx_strand_id
1 'polypeptide(L)'
;MKAEHILLRLVVISLLACSAFSVARAQSTRKGNVGGYEFGPIVRSYLDYLRVQQDVVDDRVSRREVDRRYYLHNSNRIRALRQMAVQIARASENDYLPELEAVSQGELDQLFDAPLLKPSALKAGDLLEYKFRFLGTVVSGGEKFYLFARLDPYEQAELRKKAEAKGQTSTQTDGHTAAPQPAANAAGTRPRRVNIP
;
A
#
# COMPACT_ATOMS: atom_id res chain seq x y z
N MET A 1 -63.55 30.42 -7.98
CA MET A 1 -63.07 29.93 -6.67
C MET A 1 -62.79 28.41 -6.60
N LYS A 2 -63.41 27.53 -7.42
CA LYS A 2 -63.12 26.07 -7.36
C LYS A 2 -61.76 25.65 -7.96
N ALA A 3 -61.21 26.41 -8.90
CA ALA A 3 -59.95 26.09 -9.58
C ALA A 3 -58.70 26.25 -8.69
N GLU A 4 -58.71 27.20 -7.75
CA GLU A 4 -57.56 27.50 -6.89
C GLU A 4 -57.30 26.40 -5.86
N HIS A 5 -58.35 25.73 -5.38
CA HIS A 5 -58.22 24.60 -4.46
C HIS A 5 -57.65 23.34 -5.13
N ILE A 6 -57.81 23.19 -6.45
CA ILE A 6 -57.26 22.05 -7.20
C ILE A 6 -55.75 22.24 -7.41
N LEU A 7 -55.33 23.46 -7.73
CA LEU A 7 -53.92 23.80 -7.93
C LEU A 7 -53.11 23.63 -6.63
N LEU A 8 -53.66 24.07 -5.51
CA LEU A 8 -52.99 24.00 -4.20
C LEU A 8 -52.84 22.54 -3.71
N ARG A 9 -53.82 21.67 -4.01
CA ARG A 9 -53.73 20.23 -3.70
C ARG A 9 -52.66 19.52 -4.53
N LEU A 10 -52.52 19.86 -5.81
CA LEU A 10 -51.49 19.27 -6.68
C LEU A 10 -50.06 19.67 -6.26
N VAL A 11 -49.86 20.92 -5.82
CA VAL A 11 -48.55 21.40 -5.32
C VAL A 11 -48.14 20.70 -4.03
N VAL A 12 -49.08 20.51 -3.09
CA VAL A 12 -48.80 19.81 -1.82
C VAL A 12 -48.48 18.33 -2.06
N ILE A 13 -49.18 17.66 -2.98
CA ILE A 13 -48.89 16.26 -3.34
C ILE A 13 -47.51 16.15 -4.01
N SER A 14 -47.13 17.10 -4.87
CA SER A 14 -45.81 17.14 -5.49
C SER A 14 -44.67 17.34 -4.47
N LEU A 15 -44.85 18.23 -3.50
CA LEU A 15 -43.89 18.48 -2.41
C LEU A 15 -43.73 17.26 -1.48
N LEU A 16 -44.81 16.54 -1.19
CA LEU A 16 -44.78 15.29 -0.41
C LEU A 16 -44.13 14.12 -1.18
N ALA A 17 -44.27 14.06 -2.50
CA ALA A 17 -43.62 13.04 -3.31
C ALA A 17 -42.09 13.27 -3.41
N CYS A 18 -41.63 14.52 -3.49
CA CYS A 18 -40.19 14.83 -3.56
C CYS A 18 -39.41 14.52 -2.27
N SER A 19 -40.05 14.55 -1.09
CA SER A 19 -39.36 14.23 0.17
C SER A 19 -39.14 12.73 0.38
N ALA A 20 -40.01 11.86 -0.16
CA ALA A 20 -39.88 10.41 -0.06
C ALA A 20 -38.72 9.84 -0.90
N PHE A 21 -38.40 10.44 -2.05
CA PHE A 21 -37.29 9.98 -2.90
C PHE A 21 -35.90 10.25 -2.32
N SER A 22 -35.76 11.24 -1.42
CA SER A 22 -34.47 11.59 -0.80
C SER A 22 -34.05 10.60 0.29
N VAL A 23 -35.00 9.98 1.00
CA VAL A 23 -34.71 9.05 2.11
C VAL A 23 -34.25 7.67 1.60
N ALA A 24 -34.79 7.20 0.47
CA ALA A 24 -34.41 5.91 -0.11
C ALA A 24 -32.95 5.85 -0.58
N ARG A 25 -32.37 6.97 -1.04
CA ARG A 25 -30.96 7.02 -1.46
C ARG A 25 -29.96 7.04 -0.30
N ALA A 26 -30.38 7.43 0.90
CA ALA A 26 -29.50 7.46 2.08
C ALA A 26 -29.29 6.07 2.72
N GLN A 27 -30.22 5.12 2.51
CA GLN A 27 -30.10 3.76 3.06
C GLN A 27 -29.33 2.80 2.13
N SER A 28 -29.25 3.06 0.84
CA SER A 28 -28.52 2.20 -0.12
C SER A 28 -27.00 2.25 0.03
N THR A 29 -26.43 3.30 0.64
CA THR A 29 -24.97 3.43 0.83
C THR A 29 -24.42 2.72 2.05
N ARG A 30 -25.27 2.22 2.97
CA ARG A 30 -24.81 1.42 4.13
C ARG A 30 -24.67 -0.08 3.82
N LYS A 31 -25.14 -0.55 2.66
CA LYS A 31 -25.05 -1.96 2.24
C LYS A 31 -23.88 -2.23 1.30
N GLY A 32 -22.79 -1.48 1.42
CA GLY A 32 -21.52 -1.79 0.78
C GLY A 32 -20.75 -2.89 1.52
N ASN A 33 -21.40 -4.02 1.84
CA ASN A 33 -20.71 -5.22 2.29
C ASN A 33 -20.14 -5.96 1.07
N VAL A 34 -19.28 -5.27 0.31
CA VAL A 34 -18.49 -5.87 -0.76
C VAL A 34 -17.42 -6.69 -0.05
N GLY A 35 -17.63 -8.00 0.12
CA GLY A 35 -16.54 -8.90 0.57
C GLY A 35 -16.85 -9.88 1.69
N GLY A 36 -18.09 -9.95 2.20
CA GLY A 36 -18.43 -10.85 3.31
C GLY A 36 -18.21 -12.36 3.05
N TYR A 37 -18.08 -12.78 1.78
CA TYR A 37 -17.78 -14.18 1.39
C TYR A 37 -16.85 -14.33 0.18
N GLU A 38 -16.52 -13.26 -0.55
CA GLU A 38 -15.69 -13.33 -1.78
C GLU A 38 -14.21 -13.63 -1.47
N PHE A 39 -13.72 -13.10 -0.35
CA PHE A 39 -12.31 -13.19 0.01
C PHE A 39 -12.11 -14.07 1.24
N GLY A 40 -10.94 -14.69 1.30
CA GLY A 40 -10.48 -15.45 2.46
C GLY A 40 -10.22 -14.58 3.69
N PRO A 41 -9.89 -15.21 4.83
CA PRO A 41 -9.76 -14.52 6.11
C PRO A 41 -8.69 -13.42 6.11
N ILE A 42 -7.56 -13.59 5.43
CA ILE A 42 -6.46 -12.62 5.44
C ILE A 42 -6.86 -11.36 4.68
N VAL A 43 -7.30 -11.49 3.43
CA VAL A 43 -7.73 -10.34 2.64
C VAL A 43 -8.92 -9.64 3.31
N ARG A 44 -9.87 -10.40 3.88
CA ARG A 44 -10.98 -9.82 4.63
C ARG A 44 -10.51 -9.01 5.83
N SER A 45 -9.61 -9.56 6.64
CA SER A 45 -9.08 -8.87 7.82
C SER A 45 -8.42 -7.55 7.46
N TYR A 46 -7.70 -7.51 6.33
CA TYR A 46 -7.10 -6.30 5.81
C TYR A 46 -8.14 -5.27 5.35
N LEU A 47 -9.18 -5.72 4.64
CA LEU A 47 -10.26 -4.83 4.20
C LEU A 47 -11.07 -4.26 5.38
N ASP A 48 -11.29 -5.06 6.43
CA ASP A 48 -11.90 -4.61 7.68
C ASP A 48 -10.98 -3.63 8.42
N TYR A 49 -9.67 -3.87 8.46
CA TYR A 49 -8.70 -2.92 8.99
C TYR A 49 -8.79 -1.56 8.26
N LEU A 50 -8.82 -1.56 6.91
CA LEU A 50 -8.98 -0.33 6.14
C LEU A 50 -10.33 0.36 6.38
N ARG A 51 -11.39 -0.36 6.70
CA ARG A 51 -12.67 0.24 7.12
C ARG A 51 -12.50 0.97 8.45
N VAL A 52 -11.87 0.33 9.45
CA VAL A 52 -11.61 0.97 10.75
C VAL A 52 -10.74 2.21 10.58
N GLN A 53 -9.73 2.18 9.70
CA GLN A 53 -8.91 3.37 9.41
C GLN A 53 -9.74 4.52 8.81
N GLN A 54 -10.72 4.22 7.96
CA GLN A 54 -11.64 5.25 7.45
C GLN A 54 -12.49 5.83 8.59
N ASP A 55 -13.01 4.99 9.49
CA ASP A 55 -13.81 5.44 10.63
C ASP A 55 -13.00 6.38 11.54
N VAL A 56 -11.70 6.12 11.73
CA VAL A 56 -10.80 7.02 12.48
C VAL A 56 -10.62 8.36 11.77
N VAL A 57 -10.42 8.37 10.45
CA VAL A 57 -10.30 9.61 9.67
C VAL A 57 -11.61 10.42 9.74
N ASP A 58 -12.75 9.75 9.66
CA ASP A 58 -14.09 10.33 9.77
C ASP A 58 -14.34 10.92 11.18
N ASP A 59 -13.94 10.23 12.24
CA ASP A 59 -14.06 10.72 13.62
C ASP A 59 -13.22 11.99 13.84
N ARG A 60 -11.96 12.00 13.38
CA ARG A 60 -11.05 13.15 13.55
C ARG A 60 -11.54 14.39 12.82
N VAL A 61 -12.11 14.25 11.62
CA VAL A 61 -12.70 15.41 10.91
C VAL A 61 -13.96 15.90 11.61
N SER A 62 -14.78 15.00 12.19
CA SER A 62 -15.98 15.38 12.95
C SER A 62 -15.65 16.20 14.21
N ARG A 63 -14.52 15.86 14.85
CA ARG A 63 -13.94 16.57 16.00
C ARG A 63 -13.15 17.82 15.63
N ARG A 64 -13.00 18.11 14.33
CA ARG A 64 -12.19 19.22 13.79
C ARG A 64 -10.71 19.16 14.22
N GLU A 65 -10.19 17.96 14.45
CA GLU A 65 -8.78 17.74 14.78
C GLU A 65 -7.88 17.80 13.54
N VAL A 66 -8.47 17.62 12.36
CA VAL A 66 -7.78 17.61 11.08
C VAL A 66 -8.52 18.47 10.07
N ASP A 67 -7.79 19.00 9.10
CA ASP A 67 -8.38 19.81 8.04
C ASP A 67 -8.98 18.94 6.92
N ARG A 68 -9.68 19.60 6.00
CA ARG A 68 -10.30 18.95 4.83
C ARG A 68 -9.27 18.32 3.90
N ARG A 69 -8.07 18.91 3.76
CA ARG A 69 -7.03 18.41 2.85
C ARG A 69 -6.49 17.08 3.37
N TYR A 70 -6.19 17.01 4.66
CA TYR A 70 -5.81 15.79 5.37
C TYR A 70 -6.87 14.71 5.21
N TYR A 71 -8.14 15.05 5.45
CA TYR A 71 -9.25 14.10 5.30
C TYR A 71 -9.32 13.51 3.88
N LEU A 72 -9.29 14.37 2.85
CA LEU A 72 -9.39 13.94 1.45
C LEU A 72 -8.20 13.06 1.07
N HIS A 73 -6.99 13.49 1.42
CA HIS A 73 -5.76 12.75 1.14
C HIS A 73 -5.79 11.34 1.75
N ASN A 74 -6.05 11.24 3.07
CA ASN A 74 -6.07 9.96 3.76
C ASN A 74 -7.23 9.06 3.32
N SER A 75 -8.41 9.62 3.07
CA SER A 75 -9.54 8.84 2.54
C SER A 75 -9.23 8.32 1.13
N ASN A 76 -8.58 9.11 0.28
CA ASN A 76 -8.18 8.68 -1.05
C ASN A 76 -7.10 7.59 -0.99
N ARG A 77 -6.13 7.71 -0.07
CA ARG A 77 -5.12 6.68 0.21
C ARG A 77 -5.75 5.35 0.62
N ILE A 78 -6.69 5.37 1.57
CA ILE A 78 -7.40 4.17 2.04
C ILE A 78 -8.15 3.50 0.88
N ARG A 79 -8.80 4.29 0.00
CA ARG A 79 -9.45 3.76 -1.21
C ARG A 79 -8.44 3.14 -2.18
N ALA A 80 -7.29 3.76 -2.39
CA ALA A 80 -6.24 3.22 -3.26
C ALA A 80 -5.70 1.88 -2.74
N LEU A 81 -5.44 1.77 -1.43
CA LEU A 81 -5.04 0.52 -0.78
C LEU A 81 -6.11 -0.57 -0.95
N ARG A 82 -7.39 -0.23 -0.74
CA ARG A 82 -8.52 -1.15 -0.93
C ARG A 82 -8.57 -1.67 -2.36
N GLN A 83 -8.43 -0.79 -3.34
CA GLN A 83 -8.44 -1.16 -4.76
C GLN A 83 -7.30 -2.11 -5.09
N MET A 84 -6.08 -1.82 -4.63
CA MET A 84 -4.92 -2.68 -4.86
C MET A 84 -5.07 -4.04 -4.17
N ALA A 85 -5.57 -4.08 -2.92
CA ALA A 85 -5.78 -5.34 -2.21
C ALA A 85 -6.78 -6.26 -2.92
N VAL A 86 -7.90 -5.70 -3.37
CA VAL A 86 -8.90 -6.44 -4.16
C VAL A 86 -8.31 -6.90 -5.49
N GLN A 87 -7.51 -6.05 -6.15
CA GLN A 87 -6.85 -6.41 -7.41
C GLN A 87 -5.89 -7.59 -7.22
N ILE A 88 -5.05 -7.58 -6.17
CA ILE A 88 -4.13 -8.67 -5.86
C ILE A 88 -4.90 -9.96 -5.58
N ALA A 89 -5.89 -9.91 -4.67
CA ALA A 89 -6.66 -11.08 -4.29
C ALA A 89 -7.37 -11.74 -5.49
N ARG A 90 -7.89 -10.93 -6.41
CA ARG A 90 -8.53 -11.43 -7.64
C ARG A 90 -7.53 -11.96 -8.66
N ALA A 91 -6.34 -11.35 -8.76
CA ALA A 91 -5.33 -11.76 -9.72
C ALA A 91 -4.56 -13.02 -9.28
N SER A 92 -4.36 -13.21 -7.98
CA SER A 92 -3.63 -14.36 -7.44
C SER A 92 -4.51 -15.59 -7.20
N GLU A 93 -5.83 -15.41 -7.13
CA GLU A 93 -6.80 -16.40 -6.65
C GLU A 93 -6.40 -17.03 -5.30
N ASN A 94 -5.61 -16.28 -4.51
CA ASN A 94 -5.05 -16.71 -3.24
C ASN A 94 -5.35 -15.66 -2.17
N ASP A 95 -5.56 -16.11 -0.94
CA ASP A 95 -5.77 -15.26 0.23
C ASP A 95 -4.47 -14.61 0.73
N TYR A 96 -3.36 -14.79 0.02
CA TYR A 96 -2.13 -14.09 0.33
C TYR A 96 -2.21 -12.61 -0.08
N LEU A 97 -1.95 -11.73 0.88
CA LEU A 97 -1.84 -10.29 0.67
C LEU A 97 -0.57 -9.76 1.33
N PRO A 98 0.36 -9.14 0.60
CA PRO A 98 1.53 -8.53 1.19
C PRO A 98 1.14 -7.30 2.02
N GLU A 99 2.02 -6.86 2.92
CA GLU A 99 1.87 -5.57 3.58
C GLU A 99 1.93 -4.43 2.54
N LEU A 100 0.80 -3.76 2.33
CA LEU A 100 0.66 -2.71 1.32
C LEU A 100 0.92 -1.33 1.93
N GLU A 101 1.73 -0.54 1.22
CA GLU A 101 1.97 0.86 1.49
C GLU A 101 1.51 1.71 0.31
N ALA A 102 0.88 2.85 0.58
CA ALA A 102 0.40 3.79 -0.41
C ALA A 102 0.89 5.20 -0.10
N VAL A 103 1.70 5.77 -0.98
CA VAL A 103 2.24 7.12 -0.80
C VAL A 103 1.93 8.00 -2.00
N SER A 104 1.63 9.27 -1.75
CA SER A 104 1.59 10.26 -2.82
C SER A 104 3.00 10.65 -3.25
N GLN A 105 3.12 11.42 -4.34
CA GLN A 105 4.41 11.88 -4.82
C GLN A 105 5.22 12.66 -3.76
N GLY A 106 4.56 13.49 -2.94
CA GLY A 106 5.22 14.30 -1.91
C GLY A 106 5.61 13.51 -0.67
N GLU A 107 5.30 12.22 -0.60
CA GLU A 107 5.51 11.36 0.57
C GLU A 107 6.47 10.22 0.28
N LEU A 108 6.97 10.12 -0.95
CA LEU A 108 7.96 9.11 -1.31
C LEU A 108 9.25 9.25 -0.48
N ASP A 109 9.63 10.48 -0.16
CA ASP A 109 10.81 10.75 0.68
C ASP A 109 10.62 10.29 2.14
N GLN A 110 9.39 9.92 2.55
CA GLN A 110 9.15 9.31 3.87
C GLN A 110 9.39 7.80 3.86
N LEU A 111 9.36 7.17 2.68
CA LEU A 111 9.46 5.73 2.53
C LEU A 111 10.90 5.28 2.23
N PHE A 112 11.71 6.17 1.67
CA PHE A 112 13.07 5.89 1.22
C PHE A 112 14.05 6.87 1.87
N ASP A 113 15.20 6.36 2.30
CA ASP A 113 16.25 7.17 2.92
C ASP A 113 16.97 8.05 1.88
N ALA A 114 16.90 7.67 0.60
CA ALA A 114 17.45 8.39 -0.53
C ALA A 114 16.33 8.83 -1.50
N PRO A 115 16.42 10.05 -2.09
CA PRO A 115 15.41 10.53 -3.00
C PRO A 115 15.34 9.63 -4.24
N LEU A 116 14.14 9.14 -4.55
CA LEU A 116 13.91 8.37 -5.77
C LEU A 116 14.06 9.29 -6.97
N LEU A 117 15.02 8.97 -7.84
CA LEU A 117 15.38 9.82 -8.98
C LEU A 117 14.17 10.16 -9.85
N LYS A 118 13.25 9.20 -10.11
CA LYS A 118 11.98 9.43 -10.84
C LYS A 118 10.91 8.37 -10.49
N PRO A 119 9.89 8.69 -9.68
CA PRO A 119 8.80 7.75 -9.37
C PRO A 119 8.01 7.32 -10.61
N SER A 120 7.96 8.17 -11.64
CA SER A 120 7.32 7.89 -12.92
C SER A 120 8.04 6.85 -13.78
N ALA A 121 9.30 6.52 -13.47
CA ALA A 121 10.07 5.52 -14.20
C ALA A 121 9.91 4.10 -13.62
N LEU A 122 9.26 3.98 -12.45
CA LEU A 122 9.06 2.69 -11.79
C LEU A 122 8.08 1.81 -12.58
N LYS A 123 8.43 0.53 -12.70
CA LYS A 123 7.62 -0.52 -13.32
C LYS A 123 7.15 -1.50 -12.27
N ALA A 124 5.92 -1.99 -12.42
CA ALA A 124 5.39 -3.01 -11.51
C ALA A 124 6.35 -4.21 -11.45
N GLY A 125 6.70 -4.61 -10.23
CA GLY A 125 7.72 -5.63 -9.94
C GLY A 125 9.10 -5.06 -9.58
N ASP A 126 9.37 -3.78 -9.83
CA ASP A 126 10.64 -3.15 -9.45
C ASP A 126 10.88 -3.27 -7.94
N LEU A 127 12.11 -3.59 -7.55
CA LEU A 127 12.53 -3.73 -6.16
C LEU A 127 13.29 -2.48 -5.73
N LEU A 128 12.88 -1.91 -4.60
CA LEU A 128 13.45 -0.71 -4.02
C LEU A 128 14.08 -1.05 -2.66
N GLU A 129 15.38 -0.76 -2.53
CA GLU A 129 16.19 -1.00 -1.33
C GLU A 129 16.15 -2.42 -0.76
N TYR A 130 15.75 -3.43 -1.56
CA TYR A 130 15.44 -4.77 -1.08
C TYR A 130 14.36 -4.81 0.02
N LYS A 131 13.56 -3.74 0.18
CA LYS A 131 12.51 -3.63 1.20
C LYS A 131 11.12 -3.55 0.60
N PHE A 132 10.99 -2.91 -0.56
CA PHE A 132 9.71 -2.67 -1.21
C PHE A 132 9.69 -3.21 -2.64
N ARG A 133 8.55 -3.75 -3.05
CA ARG A 133 8.24 -4.09 -4.44
C ARG A 133 7.19 -3.11 -4.94
N PHE A 134 7.46 -2.40 -6.01
CA PHE A 134 6.47 -1.50 -6.61
C PHE A 134 5.36 -2.29 -7.28
N LEU A 135 4.11 -1.97 -6.98
CA LEU A 135 2.93 -2.67 -7.50
C LEU A 135 2.25 -1.92 -8.64
N GLY A 136 2.47 -0.61 -8.72
CA GLY A 136 1.86 0.26 -9.71
C GLY A 136 1.26 1.51 -9.09
N THR A 137 0.40 2.18 -9.84
CA THR A 137 -0.22 3.44 -9.42
C THR A 137 -1.73 3.35 -9.48
N VAL A 138 -2.40 3.94 -8.50
CA VAL A 138 -3.87 4.05 -8.45
C VAL A 138 -4.25 5.52 -8.33
N VAL A 139 -5.25 5.94 -9.09
CA VAL A 139 -5.82 7.28 -9.01
C VAL A 139 -7.12 7.21 -8.23
N SER A 140 -7.20 7.99 -7.15
CA SER A 140 -8.34 8.01 -6.24
C SER A 140 -8.66 9.44 -5.87
N GLY A 141 -9.88 9.89 -6.16
CA GLY A 141 -10.31 11.27 -5.90
C GLY A 141 -9.47 12.35 -6.60
N GLY A 142 -8.88 12.04 -7.76
CA GLY A 142 -8.01 12.95 -8.51
C GLY A 142 -6.54 12.97 -8.06
N GLU A 143 -6.20 12.24 -7.00
CA GLU A 143 -4.85 12.10 -6.49
C GLU A 143 -4.22 10.77 -6.93
N LYS A 144 -2.93 10.79 -7.26
CA LYS A 144 -2.18 9.62 -7.70
C LYS A 144 -1.36 9.06 -6.54
N PHE A 145 -1.58 7.79 -6.23
CA PHE A 145 -0.83 7.03 -5.24
C PHE A 145 0.09 6.01 -5.91
N TYR A 146 1.30 5.88 -5.38
CA TYR A 146 2.27 4.85 -5.71
C TYR A 146 2.14 3.74 -4.67
N LEU A 147 1.88 2.52 -5.13
CA LEU A 147 1.65 1.39 -4.23
C LEU A 147 2.86 0.49 -4.19
N PHE A 148 3.17 0.04 -2.98
CA PHE A 148 4.29 -0.83 -2.70
C PHE A 148 3.83 -2.01 -1.85
N ALA A 149 4.43 -3.18 -2.08
CA ALA A 149 4.41 -4.30 -1.15
C ALA A 149 5.71 -4.30 -0.35
N ARG A 150 5.64 -4.40 0.98
CA ARG A 150 6.83 -4.69 1.78
C ARG A 150 7.22 -6.14 1.58
N LEU A 151 8.51 -6.37 1.38
CA LEU A 151 9.06 -7.70 1.29
C LEU A 151 9.18 -8.30 2.69
N ASP A 152 8.76 -9.56 2.82
CA ASP A 152 8.95 -10.30 4.07
C ASP A 152 10.46 -10.57 4.32
N PRO A 153 10.88 -10.81 5.58
CA PRO A 153 12.29 -11.04 5.90
C PRO A 153 12.96 -12.18 5.11
N TYR A 154 12.20 -13.19 4.68
CA TYR A 154 12.72 -14.33 3.94
C TYR A 154 12.99 -13.95 2.48
N GLU A 155 12.06 -13.26 1.81
CA GLU A 155 12.24 -12.68 0.49
C GLU A 155 13.45 -11.73 0.47
N GLN A 156 13.61 -10.90 1.50
CA GLN A 156 14.76 -10.01 1.63
C GLN A 156 16.08 -10.79 1.72
N ALA A 157 16.14 -11.83 2.57
CA ALA A 157 17.32 -12.66 2.75
C ALA A 157 17.69 -13.38 1.44
N GLU A 158 16.71 -13.93 0.74
CA GLU A 158 16.92 -14.63 -0.53
C GLU A 158 17.42 -13.69 -1.63
N LEU A 159 16.91 -12.46 -1.70
CA LEU A 159 17.41 -11.46 -2.65
C LEU A 159 18.83 -11.01 -2.34
N ARG A 160 19.20 -10.85 -1.06
CA ARG A 160 20.56 -10.51 -0.65
C ARG A 160 21.55 -11.63 -0.99
N LYS A 161 21.22 -12.88 -0.67
CA LYS A 161 22.04 -14.05 -1.06
C LYS A 161 22.24 -14.12 -2.57
N LYS A 162 21.18 -13.89 -3.35
CA LYS A 162 21.26 -13.88 -4.82
C LYS A 162 22.15 -12.75 -5.36
N ALA A 163 22.13 -11.57 -4.72
CA ALA A 163 23.00 -10.45 -5.10
C ALA A 163 24.47 -10.77 -4.79
N GLU A 164 24.76 -11.35 -3.62
CA GLU A 164 26.11 -11.78 -3.23
C GLU A 164 26.68 -12.86 -4.17
N ALA A 165 25.87 -13.86 -4.52
CA ALA A 165 26.27 -14.93 -5.43
C ALA A 165 26.59 -14.40 -6.85
N LYS A 166 25.83 -13.41 -7.35
CA LYS A 166 26.09 -12.78 -8.65
C LYS A 166 27.36 -11.91 -8.63
N GLY A 167 27.67 -11.25 -7.52
CA GLY A 167 28.88 -10.45 -7.36
C GLY A 167 30.17 -11.28 -7.32
N GLN A 168 30.10 -12.55 -6.89
CA GLN A 168 31.26 -13.45 -6.83
C GLN A 168 31.56 -14.17 -8.16
N THR A 169 30.62 -14.20 -9.10
CA THR A 169 30.81 -14.90 -10.39
C THR A 169 31.55 -14.04 -11.44
N SER A 170 31.68 -12.72 -11.20
CA SER A 170 32.33 -11.79 -12.14
C SER A 170 33.84 -11.55 -11.90
N THR A 171 34.49 -12.26 -10.98
CA THR A 171 35.91 -12.04 -10.61
C THR A 171 36.84 -13.22 -10.92
N GLN A 172 36.40 -14.21 -11.70
CA GLN A 172 37.21 -15.39 -12.00
C GLN A 172 37.26 -15.71 -13.50
N THR A 173 37.72 -14.77 -14.31
CA THR A 173 38.27 -15.07 -15.63
C THR A 173 39.34 -14.02 -15.95
N ASP A 174 40.58 -14.32 -15.57
CA ASP A 174 41.77 -14.06 -16.40
C ASP A 174 43.00 -14.73 -15.77
N GLY A 175 43.59 -15.66 -16.54
CA GLY A 175 45.03 -15.95 -16.53
C GLY A 175 45.60 -16.80 -15.40
N HIS A 176 45.59 -18.12 -15.57
CA HIS A 176 46.62 -19.00 -15.01
C HIS A 176 47.97 -18.78 -15.71
N THR A 177 49.02 -18.44 -14.96
CA THR A 177 50.39 -18.87 -15.25
C THR A 177 51.10 -19.17 -13.92
N ALA A 178 51.46 -20.45 -13.71
CA ALA A 178 52.35 -20.95 -12.65
C ALA A 178 53.78 -20.35 -12.83
N ALA A 179 54.72 -20.19 -11.90
CA ALA A 179 55.11 -20.73 -10.58
C ALA A 179 56.27 -19.79 -10.05
N PRO A 180 57.12 -20.12 -9.05
CA PRO A 180 56.99 -20.78 -7.74
C PRO A 180 57.46 -19.88 -6.55
N GLN A 181 57.19 -20.36 -5.32
CA GLN A 181 57.68 -19.92 -4.00
C GLN A 181 59.22 -19.68 -3.93
N PRO A 182 59.73 -18.81 -3.01
CA PRO A 182 60.00 -19.28 -1.63
C PRO A 182 59.92 -18.27 -0.46
N ALA A 183 59.58 -18.86 0.71
CA ALA A 183 60.09 -18.65 2.08
C ALA A 183 60.03 -17.27 2.81
N ALA A 184 59.34 -17.29 3.97
CA ALA A 184 59.90 -17.07 5.33
C ALA A 184 59.19 -16.02 6.20
N ASN A 185 58.99 -16.41 7.47
CA ASN A 185 58.77 -15.62 8.69
C ASN A 185 57.35 -15.05 8.90
N ALA A 186 56.77 -14.99 10.10
CA ALA A 186 56.99 -15.59 11.41
C ALA A 186 55.75 -15.22 12.26
N ALA A 187 55.41 -16.07 13.23
CA ALA A 187 54.74 -15.80 14.51
C ALA A 187 53.75 -14.60 14.65
N GLY A 188 52.50 -14.91 15.02
CA GLY A 188 51.52 -13.93 15.49
C GLY A 188 50.32 -14.56 16.19
N THR A 189 50.52 -15.00 17.43
CA THR A 189 49.54 -15.63 18.32
C THR A 189 48.40 -14.67 18.74
N ARG A 190 47.19 -15.24 18.87
CA ARG A 190 45.88 -14.70 19.29
C ARG A 190 45.88 -13.93 20.63
N PRO A 191 44.86 -13.07 20.93
CA PRO A 191 43.81 -13.49 21.88
C PRO A 191 42.40 -12.92 21.55
N ARG A 192 41.38 -13.74 21.28
CA ARG A 192 40.30 -14.19 22.19
C ARG A 192 40.06 -13.30 23.42
N ARG A 193 39.15 -12.33 23.28
CA ARG A 193 38.57 -11.62 24.43
C ARG A 193 37.51 -12.51 25.08
N VAL A 194 37.67 -12.71 26.38
CA VAL A 194 36.80 -13.48 27.27
C VAL A 194 35.90 -12.48 28.00
N ASN A 195 34.59 -12.74 28.03
CA ASN A 195 33.63 -12.06 28.92
C ASN A 195 33.84 -12.55 30.35
N ILE A 196 33.72 -11.65 31.33
CA ILE A 196 33.64 -11.98 32.75
C ILE A 196 32.37 -11.28 33.30
N PRO A 197 31.61 -11.95 34.19
CA PRO A 197 30.28 -11.58 34.68
C PRO A 197 30.20 -10.23 35.42
#